data_AF-A0A8K0SC07-F1
#
_entry.id   AF-A0A8K0SC07-F1
#
_cell.length_a   1.000
_cell.length_b   1.000
_cell.length_c   1.000
_cell.angle_alpha   90.00
_cell.angle_beta   90.00
_cell.angle_gamma   90.00
#
_symmetry.space_group_name_H-M   'P 1'
#
loop_
_entity.id
_entity.type
_entity.pdbx_description
1 polymer ?
#
loop_
_entity_poly.entity_id
_entity_poly.type
_entity_poly.pdbx_seq_one_letter_code
_entity_poly.pdbx_strand_id
1 'polypeptide(L)'
;MASPEEIKKLIQELGCFYQEDSELGHRVDAIFQEVGYYFKNVPGLAFAKANTFENELRVLMINVWTCDSVAVFHLGSHKHLLGAGEAPNGLLRISPEKLGLPGIVSKTVPMKTGGLSILDGRTGFRIVSGQAISFAFVVPDELPYWGEMVLPQGEGLERIVQLMEEISNHIGTNFKFQAARHATKEAA
;
A
#
# COMPACT_ATOMS: atom_id res chain seq x y z
N MET A 1 9.43 12.95 14.76
CA MET A 1 8.40 12.00 14.29
C MET A 1 7.18 12.15 15.17
N ALA A 2 5.97 12.09 14.58
CA ALA A 2 4.73 12.07 15.36
C ALA A 2 4.66 10.77 16.19
N SER A 3 4.03 10.82 17.36
CA SER A 3 3.81 9.61 18.17
C SER A 3 2.78 8.67 17.51
N PRO A 4 2.79 7.36 17.83
CA PRO A 4 1.77 6.44 17.33
C PRO A 4 0.34 6.89 17.61
N GLU A 5 0.08 7.50 18.78
CA GLU A 5 -1.22 8.02 19.17
C GLU A 5 -1.62 9.23 18.32
N GLU A 6 -0.67 10.12 18.01
CA GLU A 6 -0.91 11.26 17.12
C GLU A 6 -1.22 10.79 15.70
N ILE A 7 -0.47 9.81 15.19
CA ILE A 7 -0.71 9.20 13.89
C ILE A 7 -2.10 8.56 13.85
N LYS A 8 -2.45 7.75 14.86
CA LYS A 8 -3.79 7.13 14.97
C LYS A 8 -4.88 8.18 14.95
N LYS A 9 -4.72 9.26 15.72
CA LYS A 9 -5.69 10.36 15.77
C LYS A 9 -5.85 11.03 14.40
N LEU A 10 -4.75 11.32 13.70
CA LEU A 10 -4.79 11.94 12.37
C LEU A 10 -5.50 11.03 11.35
N ILE A 11 -5.25 9.72 11.38
CA ILE A 11 -5.93 8.77 10.49
C ILE A 11 -7.43 8.72 10.82
N GLN A 12 -7.81 8.68 12.09
CA GLN A 12 -9.23 8.67 12.49
C GLN A 12 -9.95 9.97 12.10
N GLU A 13 -9.32 11.13 12.30
CA GLU A 13 -9.92 12.43 12.06
C GLU A 13 -9.93 12.82 10.58
N LEU A 14 -8.81 12.60 9.88
CA LEU A 14 -8.56 13.09 8.53
C LEU A 14 -8.50 11.99 7.48
N GLY A 15 -8.39 10.72 7.89
CA GLY A 15 -8.25 9.57 6.99
C GLY A 15 -6.82 9.30 6.56
N CYS A 16 -5.88 10.18 6.91
CA CYS A 16 -4.53 10.17 6.35
C CYS A 16 -3.50 10.78 7.30
N PHE A 17 -2.35 10.11 7.39
CA PHE A 17 -1.09 10.64 7.87
C PHE A 17 -0.05 10.51 6.76
N TYR A 18 0.87 11.47 6.64
CA TYR A 18 2.01 11.37 5.74
C TYR A 18 3.21 12.11 6.29
N GLN A 19 4.38 11.67 5.87
CA GLN A 19 5.66 12.22 6.27
C GLN A 19 6.69 11.99 5.17
N GLU A 20 7.49 13.01 4.87
CA GLU A 20 8.68 12.84 4.05
C GLU A 20 9.78 12.10 4.82
N ASP A 21 10.44 11.18 4.13
CA ASP A 21 11.56 10.40 4.64
C ASP A 21 12.51 10.12 3.49
N SER A 22 13.65 10.83 3.49
CA SER A 22 14.63 10.75 2.41
C SER A 22 15.31 9.41 2.30
N GLU A 23 15.54 8.72 3.43
CA GLU A 23 16.15 7.39 3.38
C GLU A 23 15.17 6.41 2.74
N LEU A 24 13.90 6.48 3.14
CA LEU A 24 12.86 5.66 2.55
C LEU A 24 12.66 5.96 1.06
N GLY A 25 12.61 7.23 0.67
CA GLY A 25 12.46 7.66 -0.72
C GLY A 25 13.56 7.12 -1.62
N HIS A 26 14.83 7.27 -1.24
CA HIS A 26 15.95 6.74 -2.01
C HIS A 26 15.92 5.21 -2.12
N ARG A 27 15.48 4.51 -1.06
CA ARG A 27 15.32 3.04 -1.11
C ARG A 27 14.23 2.63 -2.09
N VAL A 28 13.11 3.35 -2.11
CA VAL A 28 12.02 3.08 -3.06
C VAL A 28 12.47 3.38 -4.49
N ASP A 29 13.18 4.49 -4.73
CA ASP A 29 13.76 4.82 -6.04
C ASP A 29 14.69 3.71 -6.54
N ALA A 30 15.59 3.22 -5.68
CA ALA A 30 16.51 2.14 -6.03
C ALA A 30 15.76 0.87 -6.45
N ILE A 31 14.69 0.48 -5.73
CA ILE A 31 13.85 -0.68 -6.11
C ILE A 31 13.27 -0.49 -7.52
N PHE A 32 12.72 0.69 -7.81
CA PHE A 32 12.13 0.97 -9.12
C PHE A 32 13.17 0.98 -10.24
N GLN A 33 14.36 1.53 -9.99
CA GLN A 33 15.47 1.60 -10.95
C GLN A 33 16.08 0.22 -11.23
N GLU A 34 16.29 -0.60 -10.20
CA GLU A 34 17.02 -1.86 -10.32
C GLU A 34 16.15 -3.01 -10.82
N VAL A 35 14.90 -3.10 -10.35
CA VAL A 35 14.08 -4.30 -10.57
C VAL A 35 12.91 -4.08 -11.52
N GLY A 36 12.53 -2.82 -11.76
CA GLY A 36 11.28 -2.51 -12.45
C GLY A 36 10.05 -2.96 -11.66
N TYR A 37 8.86 -2.61 -12.13
CA TYR A 37 7.61 -2.89 -11.41
C TYR A 37 7.27 -4.38 -11.40
N TYR A 38 7.83 -5.14 -10.47
CA TYR A 38 7.45 -6.51 -10.18
C TYR A 38 7.68 -6.81 -8.70
N PHE A 39 6.71 -6.47 -7.84
CA PHE A 39 6.81 -6.60 -6.38
C PHE A 39 6.99 -8.04 -5.86
N LYS A 40 6.92 -9.03 -6.75
CA LYS A 40 7.04 -10.46 -6.46
C LYS A 40 8.49 -10.91 -6.39
N ASN A 41 9.32 -10.17 -5.67
CA ASN A 41 10.75 -10.42 -5.54
C ASN A 41 11.22 -10.19 -4.09
N VAL A 42 12.45 -10.62 -3.81
CA VAL A 42 13.06 -10.59 -2.47
C VAL A 42 13.10 -9.14 -1.90
N PRO A 43 13.57 -8.12 -2.64
CA PRO A 43 13.58 -6.74 -2.17
C PRO A 43 12.20 -6.19 -1.77
N GLY A 44 11.16 -6.46 -2.58
CA GLY A 44 9.80 -6.01 -2.31
C GLY A 44 9.26 -6.58 -1.00
N LEU A 45 9.38 -7.90 -0.80
CA LEU A 45 8.91 -8.53 0.43
C LEU A 45 9.73 -8.13 1.66
N ALA A 46 11.04 -7.94 1.53
CA ALA A 46 11.88 -7.43 2.61
C ALA A 46 11.46 -6.01 3.04
N PHE A 47 11.01 -5.19 2.10
CA PHE A 47 10.43 -3.88 2.40
C PHE A 47 9.12 -4.01 3.17
N ALA A 48 8.21 -4.89 2.72
CA ALA A 48 6.93 -5.14 3.39
C ALA A 48 7.14 -5.55 4.86
N LYS A 49 8.07 -6.47 5.09
CA LYS A 49 8.48 -6.98 6.40
C LYS A 49 8.88 -5.87 7.38
N ALA A 50 9.53 -4.81 6.90
CA ALA A 50 10.02 -3.74 7.75
C ALA A 50 8.93 -2.73 8.18
N ASN A 51 7.73 -2.78 7.58
CA ASN A 51 6.73 -1.71 7.66
C ASN A 51 5.34 -2.21 8.12
N THR A 52 5.30 -3.11 9.09
CA THR A 52 4.09 -3.78 9.57
C THR A 52 3.45 -3.03 10.77
N PHE A 53 2.13 -2.78 10.77
CA PHE A 53 1.41 -1.98 11.80
C PHE A 53 0.12 -2.66 12.31
N GLU A 54 -0.32 -2.33 13.54
CA GLU A 54 -1.57 -2.82 14.18
C GLU A 54 -2.57 -1.66 14.43
N ASN A 55 -3.86 -1.81 14.07
CA ASN A 55 -4.91 -0.84 14.45
C ASN A 55 -6.37 -1.35 14.30
N GLU A 56 -7.32 -0.67 14.96
CA GLU A 56 -8.79 -0.91 14.97
C GLU A 56 -9.51 -0.47 13.68
N LEU A 57 -8.75 -0.08 12.66
CA LEU A 57 -9.25 0.24 11.34
C LEU A 57 -9.37 -1.06 10.55
N ARG A 58 -10.53 -1.30 9.92
CA ARG A 58 -10.77 -2.56 9.19
C ARG A 58 -9.76 -2.77 8.05
N VAL A 59 -9.32 -1.68 7.43
CA VAL A 59 -8.25 -1.67 6.43
C VAL A 59 -7.35 -0.45 6.67
N LEU A 60 -6.05 -0.69 6.72
CA LEU A 60 -5.00 0.33 6.68
C LEU A 60 -4.22 0.20 5.37
N MET A 61 -4.11 1.29 4.63
CA MET A 61 -3.31 1.34 3.42
C MET A 61 -2.05 2.15 3.65
N ILE A 62 -0.90 1.56 3.33
CA ILE A 62 0.41 2.18 3.49
C ILE A 62 1.00 2.37 2.12
N ASN A 63 1.36 3.61 1.79
CA ASN A 63 2.08 3.90 0.57
C ASN A 63 3.47 4.42 0.92
N VAL A 64 4.47 3.90 0.23
CA VAL A 64 5.84 4.41 0.30
C VAL A 64 6.22 4.97 -1.07
N TRP A 65 6.75 6.17 -1.06
CA TRP A 65 6.78 7.05 -2.24
C TRP A 65 8.20 7.19 -2.77
N THR A 66 8.35 7.17 -4.10
CA THR A 66 9.58 7.61 -4.76
C THR A 66 9.83 9.09 -4.51
N CYS A 67 11.08 9.54 -4.67
CA CYS A 67 11.40 10.96 -4.67
C CYS A 67 10.61 11.71 -5.76
N ASP A 68 10.40 13.01 -5.53
CA ASP A 68 9.65 13.91 -6.41
C ASP A 68 8.21 13.45 -6.76
N SER A 69 7.63 12.57 -5.93
CA SER A 69 6.22 12.18 -6.07
C SER A 69 5.30 13.33 -5.69
N VAL A 70 4.15 13.40 -6.35
CA VAL A 70 3.07 14.31 -5.97
C VAL A 70 1.80 13.50 -5.82
N ALA A 71 1.23 13.52 -4.62
CA ALA A 71 -0.02 12.86 -4.30
C ALA A 71 -1.12 13.89 -4.00
N VAL A 72 -2.37 13.52 -4.25
CA VAL A 72 -3.55 14.22 -3.71
C VAL A 72 -4.23 13.27 -2.75
N PHE A 73 -4.44 13.73 -1.51
CA PHE A 73 -5.25 13.02 -0.52
C PHE A 73 -6.58 13.73 -0.33
N HIS A 74 -7.68 12.99 -0.35
CA HIS A 74 -9.02 13.50 -0.12
C HIS A 74 -9.38 13.33 1.36
N LEU A 75 -8.94 14.26 2.20
CA LEU A 75 -9.08 14.20 3.64
C LEU A 75 -10.56 14.21 4.05
N GLY A 76 -10.92 13.41 5.05
CA GLY A 76 -12.30 13.25 5.53
C GLY A 76 -13.16 12.32 4.68
N SER A 77 -12.70 11.90 3.49
CA SER A 77 -13.47 11.06 2.57
C SER A 77 -13.84 9.68 3.14
N HIS A 78 -13.05 9.13 4.07
CA HIS A 78 -13.32 7.88 4.77
C HIS A 78 -14.59 7.90 5.63
N LYS A 79 -15.13 9.09 5.92
CA LYS A 79 -16.38 9.29 6.68
C LYS A 79 -17.63 9.24 5.79
N HIS A 80 -17.47 9.11 4.47
CA HIS A 80 -18.57 9.12 3.51
C HIS A 80 -18.71 7.76 2.82
N LEU A 81 -19.95 7.40 2.49
CA LEU A 81 -20.22 6.28 1.57
C LEU A 81 -20.08 6.79 0.13
N LEU A 82 -18.91 6.54 -0.48
CA LEU A 82 -18.56 7.10 -1.79
C LEU A 82 -18.96 6.23 -2.98
N GLY A 83 -19.43 5.00 -2.73
CA GLY A 83 -19.85 4.07 -3.78
C GLY A 83 -18.72 3.74 -4.76
N ALA A 84 -17.52 3.48 -4.22
CA ALA A 84 -16.36 3.17 -5.05
C ALA A 84 -16.56 1.83 -5.79
N GLY A 85 -16.19 1.80 -7.07
CA GLY A 85 -16.27 0.60 -7.91
C GLY A 85 -14.89 -0.05 -8.10
N GLU A 86 -14.84 -1.23 -8.70
CA GLU A 86 -13.57 -1.89 -9.01
C GLU A 86 -12.70 -1.09 -9.98
N ALA A 87 -11.38 -1.11 -9.75
CA ALA A 87 -10.39 -0.57 -10.66
C ALA A 87 -9.40 -1.67 -11.10
N PRO A 88 -8.80 -1.56 -12.31
CA PRO A 88 -7.96 -2.63 -12.88
C PRO A 88 -6.64 -2.86 -12.14
N ASN A 89 -6.29 -1.99 -11.18
CA ASN A 89 -5.07 -2.06 -10.38
C ASN A 89 -5.29 -2.68 -8.99
N GLY A 90 -6.41 -3.36 -8.78
CA GLY A 90 -6.75 -3.99 -7.49
C GLY A 90 -7.15 -3.02 -6.39
N LEU A 91 -7.34 -1.73 -6.73
CA LEU A 91 -7.92 -0.72 -5.84
C LEU A 91 -9.38 -0.45 -6.24
N LEU A 92 -10.05 0.41 -5.45
CA LEU A 92 -11.36 0.92 -5.79
C LEU A 92 -11.26 2.32 -6.41
N ARG A 93 -12.07 2.58 -7.43
CA ARG A 93 -12.22 3.88 -8.10
C ARG A 93 -13.39 4.64 -7.50
N ILE A 94 -13.13 5.87 -7.07
CA ILE A 94 -14.15 6.83 -6.62
C ILE A 94 -14.46 7.80 -7.76
N SER A 95 -15.74 8.10 -7.98
CA SER A 95 -16.15 9.13 -8.94
C SER A 95 -15.71 10.53 -8.45
N PRO A 96 -15.08 11.37 -9.30
CA PRO A 96 -14.62 12.71 -8.91
C PRO A 96 -15.71 13.59 -8.29
N GLU A 97 -16.97 13.46 -8.74
CA GLU A 97 -18.11 14.21 -8.22
C GLU A 97 -18.36 13.94 -6.73
N LYS A 98 -18.06 12.72 -6.26
CA LYS A 98 -18.23 12.30 -4.86
C LYS A 98 -17.14 12.86 -3.95
N LEU A 99 -16.01 13.29 -4.52
CA LEU A 99 -14.90 13.89 -3.77
C LEU A 99 -15.11 15.38 -3.50
N GLY A 100 -16.17 15.98 -4.04
CA GLY A 100 -16.61 17.35 -3.75
C GLY A 100 -17.67 17.46 -2.65
N LEU A 101 -18.01 16.37 -1.96
CA LEU A 101 -19.01 16.40 -0.88
C LEU A 101 -18.55 17.27 0.30
N PRO A 102 -19.48 17.95 1.00
CA PRO A 102 -19.14 18.73 2.19
C PRO A 102 -18.40 17.89 3.24
N GLY A 103 -17.29 18.41 3.76
CA GLY A 103 -16.43 17.71 4.72
C GLY A 103 -15.24 16.99 4.10
N ILE A 104 -15.20 16.86 2.76
CA ILE A 104 -14.04 16.32 2.04
C ILE A 104 -13.13 17.46 1.58
N VAL A 105 -11.85 17.40 1.94
CA VAL A 105 -10.85 18.40 1.54
C VAL A 105 -9.74 17.72 0.74
N SER A 106 -9.56 18.15 -0.51
CA SER A 106 -8.48 17.65 -1.35
C SER A 106 -7.19 18.42 -1.07
N LYS A 107 -6.13 17.71 -0.66
CA LYS A 107 -4.82 18.30 -0.39
C LYS A 107 -3.78 17.71 -1.32
N THR A 108 -3.15 18.56 -2.14
CA THR A 108 -1.96 18.22 -2.91
C THR A 108 -0.74 18.23 -2.00
N VAL A 109 0.01 17.14 -2.01
CA VAL A 109 1.19 16.92 -1.17
C VAL A 109 2.36 16.51 -2.06
N PRO A 110 3.33 17.41 -2.26
CA PRO A 110 4.64 17.05 -2.79
C PRO A 110 5.40 16.19 -1.77
N MET A 111 5.93 15.06 -2.19
CA MET A 111 6.84 14.18 -1.45
C MET A 111 8.23 14.32 -2.07
N LYS A 112 8.88 15.47 -1.86
CA LYS A 112 10.10 15.82 -2.61
C LYS A 112 11.20 14.78 -2.40
N THR A 113 11.38 14.34 -1.16
CA THR A 113 12.35 13.32 -0.80
C THR A 113 11.74 11.92 -0.70
N GLY A 114 10.54 11.71 -1.25
CA GLY A 114 9.77 10.48 -1.07
C GLY A 114 9.19 10.39 0.34
N GLY A 115 9.03 9.18 0.85
CA GLY A 115 8.58 8.94 2.22
C GLY A 115 7.37 8.02 2.33
N LEU A 116 6.47 8.33 3.25
CA LEU A 116 5.41 7.42 3.72
C LEU A 116 4.07 8.16 3.81
N SER A 117 2.98 7.45 3.48
CA SER A 117 1.64 7.79 3.93
C SER A 117 0.92 6.58 4.49
N ILE A 118 0.16 6.77 5.56
CA ILE A 118 -0.71 5.77 6.16
C ILE A 118 -2.16 6.29 6.07
N LEU A 119 -3.04 5.47 5.52
CA LEU A 119 -4.42 5.84 5.20
C LEU A 119 -5.39 4.86 5.87
N ASP A 120 -6.56 5.37 6.29
CA ASP A 120 -7.75 4.53 6.36
C ASP A 120 -8.04 4.03 4.94
N GLY A 121 -8.29 2.72 4.76
CA GLY A 121 -8.48 2.10 3.44
C GLY A 121 -9.64 2.68 2.60
N ARG A 122 -10.54 3.47 3.21
CA ARG A 122 -11.63 4.17 2.51
C ARG A 122 -11.24 5.57 2.04
N THR A 123 -10.08 6.07 2.43
CA THR A 123 -9.62 7.41 2.07
C THR A 123 -9.22 7.46 0.60
N GLY A 124 -9.88 8.34 -0.16
CA GLY A 124 -9.51 8.58 -1.55
C GLY A 124 -8.13 9.22 -1.66
N PHE A 125 -7.33 8.74 -2.61
CA PHE A 125 -6.07 9.37 -2.99
C PHE A 125 -5.83 9.26 -4.50
N ARG A 126 -4.93 10.08 -5.02
CA ARG A 126 -4.49 10.06 -6.41
C ARG A 126 -3.00 10.34 -6.49
N ILE A 127 -2.28 9.55 -7.28
CA ILE A 127 -0.90 9.84 -7.67
C ILE A 127 -0.95 10.77 -8.89
N VAL A 128 -0.40 11.98 -8.75
CA VAL A 128 -0.31 12.97 -9.83
C VAL A 128 0.95 12.74 -10.67
N SER A 129 2.07 12.49 -9.99
CA SER A 129 3.36 12.15 -10.58
C SER A 129 4.17 11.30 -9.59
N GLY A 130 5.19 10.60 -10.09
CA GLY A 130 6.00 9.65 -9.31
C GLY A 130 5.34 8.28 -9.19
N GLN A 131 5.87 7.46 -8.28
CA GLN A 131 5.43 6.09 -8.06
C GLN A 131 5.34 5.78 -6.56
N ALA A 132 4.55 4.76 -6.23
CA ALA A 132 4.45 4.28 -4.86
C ALA A 132 4.36 2.75 -4.82
N ILE A 133 4.86 2.17 -3.75
CA ILE A 133 4.59 0.79 -3.37
C ILE A 133 3.50 0.82 -2.29
N SER A 134 2.45 0.03 -2.47
CA SER A 134 1.29 0.02 -1.57
C SER A 134 1.17 -1.31 -0.82
N PHE A 135 0.96 -1.23 0.49
CA PHE A 135 0.62 -2.35 1.37
C PHE A 135 -0.76 -2.15 1.95
N ALA A 136 -1.52 -3.23 2.10
CA ALA A 136 -2.80 -3.22 2.78
C ALA A 136 -2.75 -4.16 3.98
N PHE A 137 -3.08 -3.64 5.16
CA PHE A 137 -3.33 -4.41 6.37
C PHE A 137 -4.82 -4.48 6.57
N VAL A 138 -5.35 -5.70 6.66
CA VAL A 138 -6.78 -5.96 6.71
C VAL A 138 -7.10 -6.77 7.96
N VAL A 139 -8.23 -6.46 8.60
CA VAL A 139 -8.71 -7.29 9.72
C VAL A 139 -9.20 -8.65 9.19
N PRO A 140 -9.18 -9.72 10.00
CA PRO A 140 -9.54 -11.06 9.55
C PRO A 140 -10.89 -11.17 8.84
N ASP A 141 -11.90 -10.41 9.29
CA ASP A 141 -13.25 -10.41 8.69
C ASP A 141 -13.32 -9.75 7.30
N GLU A 142 -12.34 -8.91 6.94
CA GLU A 142 -12.23 -8.32 5.61
C GLU A 142 -11.46 -9.23 4.65
N LEU A 143 -10.53 -10.05 5.17
CA LEU A 143 -9.62 -10.87 4.37
C LEU A 143 -10.30 -11.71 3.27
N PRO A 144 -11.50 -12.32 3.47
CA PRO A 144 -12.17 -13.10 2.42
C PRO A 144 -12.53 -12.31 1.15
N TYR A 145 -12.60 -10.97 1.23
CA TYR A 145 -12.89 -10.10 0.09
C TYR A 145 -11.64 -9.66 -0.66
N TRP A 146 -10.44 -10.03 -0.19
CA TRP A 146 -9.17 -9.67 -0.80
C TRP A 146 -8.55 -10.84 -1.55
N GLY A 147 -8.11 -10.58 -2.78
CA GLY A 147 -7.35 -11.57 -3.54
C GLY A 147 -5.99 -11.83 -2.91
N GLU A 148 -5.63 -13.10 -2.77
CA GLU A 148 -4.27 -13.50 -2.39
C GLU A 148 -3.25 -13.03 -3.43
N MET A 149 -2.15 -12.45 -2.97
CA MET A 149 -1.06 -12.10 -3.87
C MET A 149 -0.24 -13.35 -4.23
N VAL A 150 -0.18 -13.65 -5.52
CA VAL A 150 0.55 -14.82 -6.04
C VAL A 150 2.03 -14.50 -6.19
N LEU A 151 2.88 -15.21 -5.46
CA LEU A 151 4.34 -15.13 -5.52
C LEU A 151 4.92 -16.31 -6.32
N PRO A 152 6.04 -16.13 -7.04
CA PRO A 152 6.72 -17.23 -7.71
C PRO A 152 7.33 -18.17 -6.68
N GLN A 153 7.15 -19.47 -6.89
CA GLN A 153 7.76 -20.52 -6.07
C GLN A 153 9.24 -20.73 -6.47
N GLY A 154 10.10 -21.01 -5.49
CA GLY A 154 11.49 -21.41 -5.69
C GLY A 154 12.50 -20.25 -5.76
N GLU A 155 12.04 -19.01 -5.63
CA GLU A 155 12.86 -17.78 -5.72
C GLU A 155 13.37 -17.31 -4.34
N GLY A 156 13.30 -18.16 -3.31
CA GLY A 156 13.71 -17.85 -1.94
C GLY A 156 12.73 -16.94 -1.19
N LEU A 157 11.59 -16.61 -1.79
CA LEU A 157 10.55 -15.76 -1.21
C LEU A 157 9.82 -16.43 -0.05
N GLU A 158 9.71 -17.76 -0.09
CA GLU A 158 9.07 -18.58 0.96
C GLU A 158 9.74 -18.33 2.31
N ARG A 159 11.07 -18.25 2.33
CA ARG A 159 11.82 -17.97 3.56
C ARG A 159 11.54 -16.58 4.09
N ILE A 160 11.34 -15.59 3.21
CA ILE A 160 11.05 -14.21 3.62
C ILE A 160 9.64 -14.13 4.21
N VAL A 161 8.67 -14.76 3.55
CA VAL A 161 7.29 -14.83 4.05
C VAL A 161 7.25 -15.53 5.42
N GLN A 162 7.93 -16.67 5.57
CA GLN A 162 8.04 -17.35 6.86
C GLN A 162 8.63 -16.43 7.94
N LEU A 163 9.71 -15.69 7.62
CA LEU A 163 10.31 -14.75 8.56
C LEU A 163 9.40 -13.55 8.89
N MET A 164 8.48 -13.16 7.99
CA MET A 164 7.48 -12.14 8.29
C MET A 164 6.47 -12.65 9.31
N GLU A 165 6.00 -13.89 9.14
CA GLU A 165 5.05 -14.54 10.06
C GLU A 165 5.68 -14.84 11.42
N GLU A 166 7.00 -15.01 11.49
CA GLU A 166 7.74 -15.16 12.75
C GLU A 166 7.92 -13.83 13.52
N ILE A 167 7.85 -12.67 12.86
CA ILE A 167 8.05 -11.36 13.51
C ILE A 167 6.89 -10.98 14.42
N SER A 168 5.68 -11.30 14.01
CA SER A 168 4.47 -10.94 14.73
C SER A 168 3.52 -12.12 14.76
N ASN A 169 3.09 -12.48 15.96
CA ASN A 169 1.99 -13.42 16.17
C ASN A 169 0.60 -12.78 15.96
N HIS A 170 0.55 -11.47 15.65
CA HIS A 170 -0.67 -10.71 15.41
C HIS A 170 -0.93 -10.42 13.94
N ILE A 171 0.10 -10.49 13.08
CA ILE A 171 0.01 -10.10 11.67
C ILE A 171 0.45 -11.26 10.79
N GLY A 172 -0.51 -11.85 10.08
CA GLY A 172 -0.27 -12.87 9.06
C GLY A 172 -0.01 -12.29 7.68
N THR A 173 0.22 -13.17 6.71
CA THR A 173 0.40 -12.79 5.30
C THR A 173 -0.73 -13.33 4.42
N ASN A 174 -1.06 -12.63 3.34
CA ASN A 174 -2.07 -13.05 2.35
C ASN A 174 -1.42 -13.40 1.01
N PHE A 175 -0.45 -14.33 1.06
CA PHE A 175 0.33 -14.76 -0.09
C PHE A 175 0.05 -16.22 -0.44
N LYS A 176 0.11 -16.53 -1.74
CA LYS A 176 0.22 -17.92 -2.21
C LYS A 176 1.40 -18.08 -3.15
N PHE A 177 2.05 -19.23 -3.09
CA PHE A 177 3.13 -19.58 -4.00
C PHE A 177 2.61 -20.37 -5.18
N GLN A 178 3.06 -20.01 -6.38
CA GLN A 178 2.75 -20.72 -7.60
C GLN A 178 4.03 -20.95 -8.41
N ALA A 179 4.24 -22.19 -8.86
CA ALA A 179 5.30 -22.50 -9.81
C ALA A 179 5.13 -21.67 -11.09
N ALA A 180 6.23 -21.15 -11.63
CA ALA A 180 6.20 -20.49 -12.93
C ALA A 180 5.59 -21.46 -13.96
N ARG A 181 4.55 -21.04 -14.69
CA ARG A 181 4.14 -21.77 -15.89
C ARG A 181 5.33 -21.73 -16.83
N HIS A 182 6.01 -22.86 -17.01
CA HIS A 182 6.87 -23.03 -18.17
C HIS A 182 5.99 -22.75 -19.39
N ALA A 183 6.31 -21.67 -20.11
CA ALA A 183 5.81 -21.50 -21.45
C ALA A 183 6.33 -22.69 -22.26
N THR A 184 5.50 -23.69 -22.46
CA THR A 184 5.74 -24.70 -23.48
C THR A 184 5.87 -23.91 -24.77
N LYS A 185 7.09 -23.78 -25.28
CA LYS A 185 7.31 -23.41 -26.67
C LYS A 185 6.70 -24.54 -27.49
N GLU A 186 5.42 -24.43 -27.81
CA GLU A 186 4.87 -25.17 -28.94
C GLU A 186 5.55 -24.60 -30.17
N ALA A 187 6.54 -25.35 -30.66
CA ALA A 187 7.01 -25.23 -32.02
C ALA A 187 5.88 -25.73 -32.94
N ALA A 188 5.34 -24.83 -33.75
CA ALA A 188 4.64 -25.14 -34.99
C ALA A 188 4.90 -24.01 -35.98
#